data_AF-A0A7J5BYH1-F1
#
_entry.id   AF-A0A7J5BYH1-F1
#
_cell.length_a   1.000
_cell.length_b   1.000
_cell.length_c   1.000
_cell.angle_alpha   90.00
_cell.angle_beta   90.00
_cell.angle_gamma   90.00
#
_symmetry.space_group_name_H-M   'P 1'
#
loop_
_entity.id
_entity.type
_entity.pdbx_description
1 polymer ?
#
loop_
_entity_poly.entity_id
_entity_poly.type
_entity_poly.pdbx_seq_one_letter_code
_entity_poly.pdbx_strand_id
1 'polypeptide(L)' 'MGRPPVIPVEKKTRIVLSVLAGEMTIAEAARREKVSEQSIGRWKADFLEAGKTGLAAGKSGPSSREQQLEAEV' A
#
# COMPACT_ATOMS: atom_id res chain seq x y z
N MET A 1 2.13 -19.58 22.09
CA MET A 1 1.73 -18.25 21.57
C MET A 1 1.19 -18.43 20.16
N GLY A 2 -0.09 -18.15 19.92
CA GLY A 2 -0.67 -18.21 18.57
C GLY A 2 -0.08 -17.12 17.70
N ARG A 3 0.18 -17.43 16.41
CA ARG A 3 0.66 -16.44 15.43
C ARG A 3 -0.33 -15.27 15.40
N PRO A 4 0.12 -14.00 15.51
CA PRO A 4 -0.77 -12.87 15.39
C PRO A 4 -1.54 -12.94 14.05
N PRO A 5 -2.84 -12.65 14.05
CA PRO A 5 -3.62 -12.67 12.81
C PRO A 5 -3.01 -11.66 11.83
N VAL A 6 -2.62 -12.17 10.65
CA VAL A 6 -2.11 -11.33 9.56
C VAL A 6 -3.31 -10.72 8.87
N ILE A 7 -3.42 -9.38 8.91
CA ILE A 7 -4.42 -8.67 8.11
C ILE A 7 -4.06 -8.86 6.63
N PRO A 8 -4.96 -9.40 5.79
CA PRO A 8 -4.72 -9.53 4.36
C PRO A 8 -4.40 -8.18 3.71
N VAL A 9 -3.55 -8.19 2.67
CA VAL A 9 -3.08 -6.95 2.03
C VAL A 9 -4.24 -6.16 1.45
N GLU A 10 -5.23 -6.82 0.83
CA GLU A 10 -6.41 -6.20 0.24
C GLU A 10 -7.24 -5.46 1.30
N LYS A 11 -7.33 -6.05 2.50
CA LYS A 11 -8.02 -5.45 3.63
C LYS A 11 -7.25 -4.23 4.15
N LYS A 12 -5.93 -4.34 4.30
CA LYS A 12 -5.05 -3.22 4.67
C LYS A 12 -5.16 -2.07 3.66
N THR A 13 -5.18 -2.37 2.36
CA THR A 13 -5.36 -1.37 1.30
C THR A 13 -6.70 -0.65 1.42
N ARG A 14 -7.81 -1.38 1.61
CA ARG A 14 -9.14 -0.76 1.80
C ARG A 14 -9.16 0.20 2.99
N ILE A 15 -8.59 -0.21 4.13
CA ILE A 15 -8.50 0.64 5.32
C ILE A 15 -7.73 1.93 5.02
N VAL A 16 -6.56 1.82 4.39
CA VAL A 16 -5.74 2.99 4.04
C VAL A 16 -6.50 3.94 3.10
N LEU A 17 -7.18 3.41 2.08
CA LEU A 17 -7.94 4.22 1.13
C LEU A 17 -9.11 4.95 1.79
N SER A 18 -9.89 4.31 2.65
CA SER A 18 -10.98 4.99 3.37
C SER A 18 -10.47 6.09 4.31
N VAL A 19 -9.31 5.90 4.95
CA VAL A 19 -8.66 6.94 5.76
C VAL A 19 -8.18 8.12 4.91
N LEU A 20 -7.62 7.85 3.72
CA LEU A 20 -7.17 8.90 2.81
C LEU A 20 -8.35 9.66 2.19
N ALA A 21 -9.46 8.97 1.91
CA ALA A 21 -10.70 9.57 1.40
C ALA A 21 -11.45 10.40 2.46
N GLY A 22 -11.07 10.30 3.73
CA GLY A 22 -11.74 10.98 4.84
C GLY A 22 -13.06 10.32 5.27
N GLU A 23 -13.37 9.12 4.77
CA GLU A 23 -14.57 8.34 5.13
C GLU A 23 -14.50 7.82 6.57
N MET A 24 -13.29 7.64 7.09
CA MET A 24 -13.05 7.26 8.49
C MET A 24 -11.72 7.81 8.99
N THR A 25 -11.62 8.04 10.29
CA THR A 25 -10.38 8.41 10.96
C THR A 25 -9.50 7.19 11.24
N ILE A 26 -8.21 7.42 11.50
CA ILE A 26 -7.27 6.37 11.93
C ILE A 26 -7.77 5.69 13.23
N ALA A 27 -8.31 6.47 14.17
CA ALA A 27 -8.83 5.96 15.43
C ALA A 27 -10.07 5.06 15.24
N GLU A 28 -10.98 5.43 14.35
CA GLU A 28 -12.14 4.58 14.02
C GLU A 28 -11.72 3.28 13.34
N ALA A 29 -10.79 3.35 12.38
CA ALA A 29 -10.24 2.17 11.72
C ALA A 29 -9.55 1.23 12.71
N ALA A 30 -8.73 1.76 13.62
CA ALA A 30 -8.03 0.98 14.66
C ALA A 30 -9.01 0.18 15.53
N ARG A 31 -10.08 0.83 16.01
CA ARG A 31 -11.10 0.19 16.84
C ARG A 31 -11.88 -0.90 16.09
N ARG A 32 -12.31 -0.61 14.86
CA ARG A 32 -13.07 -1.56 14.02
C ARG A 32 -12.25 -2.80 13.68
N GLU A 33 -10.97 -2.59 13.38
CA GLU A 33 -10.09 -3.63 12.86
C GLU A 33 -9.24 -4.31 13.93
N LYS A 34 -9.36 -3.88 15.19
CA LYS A 34 -8.61 -4.38 16.35
C LYS A 34 -7.10 -4.34 16.12
N VAL A 35 -6.63 -3.24 15.53
CA VAL A 35 -5.20 -2.95 15.29
C VAL A 35 -4.85 -1.61 15.93
N SER A 36 -3.56 -1.34 16.15
CA SER A 36 -3.15 -0.05 16.70
C SER A 36 -3.26 1.07 15.67
N GLU A 37 -3.55 2.28 16.14
CA GLU A 37 -3.51 3.51 15.33
C GLU A 37 -2.13 3.69 14.69
N GLN A 38 -1.07 3.32 15.41
CA GLN A 38 0.30 3.36 14.91
C GLN A 38 0.51 2.44 13.69
N SER A 39 -0.04 1.22 13.71
CA SER A 39 0.04 0.31 12.55
C SER A 39 -0.65 0.91 11.33
N ILE A 40 -1.85 1.48 11.50
CA ILE A 40 -2.57 2.13 10.39
C ILE A 40 -1.81 3.37 9.90
N GLY A 41 -1.25 4.18 10.80
CA GLY A 41 -0.41 5.32 10.45
C GLY A 41 0.81 4.90 9.63
N ARG A 42 1.48 3.81 10.01
CA ARG A 42 2.58 3.21 9.25
C ARG A 42 2.13 2.78 7.86
N TRP A 43 1.00 2.09 7.75
CA TRP A 43 0.47 1.62 6.46
C TRP A 43 0.13 2.76 5.52
N LYS A 44 -0.47 3.83 6.04
CA LYS A 44 -0.76 5.05 5.28
C LYS A 44 0.54 5.69 4.77
N ALA A 45 1.57 5.79 5.62
CA ALA A 45 2.87 6.33 5.22
C ALA A 45 3.51 5.47 4.12
N ASP A 46 3.61 4.15 4.33
CA ASP A 46 4.20 3.23 3.35
C ASP A 46 3.47 3.29 1.99
N PHE A 47 2.12 3.38 2.01
CA PHE A 47 1.30 3.48 0.80
C PHE A 47 1.54 4.79 0.03
N LEU A 48 1.62 5.92 0.74
CA LEU A 48 1.88 7.22 0.12
C LEU A 48 3.30 7.30 -0.45
N GLU A 49 4.30 6.79 0.27
CA GLU A 49 5.68 6.74 -0.26
C GLU A 49 5.76 5.86 -1.51
N ALA A 50 5.18 4.66 -1.50
CA ALA A 50 5.13 3.81 -2.69
C ALA A 50 4.39 4.49 -3.86
N GLY A 51 3.29 5.19 -3.57
CA GLY A 51 2.55 5.97 -4.57
C GLY A 51 3.40 7.09 -5.19
N LYS A 52 4.14 7.85 -4.37
CA LYS A 52 5.07 8.90 -4.85
C LYS A 52 6.17 8.29 -5.72
N THR A 53 6.78 7.19 -5.29
CA THR A 53 7.81 6.49 -6.07
C THR A 53 7.26 6.02 -7.41
N GLY A 54 6.07 5.42 -7.43
CA GLY A 54 5.42 4.98 -8.66
C GLY A 54 5.10 6.14 -9.62
N LEU A 55 4.62 7.27 -9.09
CA LEU A 55 4.36 8.47 -9.89
C LEU A 55 5.64 9.09 -10.44
N ALA A 56 6.71 9.13 -9.65
CA ALA A 56 8.02 9.66 -10.07
C ALA A 56 8.70 8.76 -11.12
N ALA A 57 8.55 7.44 -11.01
CA ALA A 57 9.04 6.48 -12.01
C ALA A 57 8.29 6.58 -13.35
N GLY A 58 7.08 7.14 -13.36
CA GLY A 58 6.24 7.27 -14.55
C GLY A 58 5.69 5.92 -15.04
N LYS A 59 5.26 5.86 -16.31
CA LYS A 59 5.11 4.55 -16.97
C LYS A 59 6.52 4.00 -17.08
N SER A 60 6.83 2.94 -16.34
CA SER A 60 8.02 2.15 -16.63
C SER A 60 7.97 1.89 -18.14
N GLY A 61 8.96 2.40 -18.88
CA GLY A 61 9.20 1.93 -20.24
C GLY A 61 9.36 0.42 -20.23
N PRO A 62 9.44 -0.22 -21.41
CA PRO A 62 9.59 -1.66 -21.50
C PRO A 62 10.57 -2.14 -20.43
N SER A 63 10.15 -3.11 -19.64
CA SER A 63 10.99 -3.74 -18.61
C SER A 63 12.36 -4.05 -19.22
N SER A 64 13.43 -4.13 -18.42
CA SER A 64 14.75 -4.43 -19.02
C SER A 64 14.73 -5.70 -19.90
N ARG A 65 13.77 -6.60 -19.64
CA ARG A 65 13.45 -7.77 -20.46
C ARG A 65 12.83 -7.42 -21.82
N GLU A 66 11.86 -6.51 -21.87
CA GLU A 66 11.28 -6.04 -23.13
C GLU A 66 12.32 -5.24 -23.95
N GLN A 67 13.18 -4.45 -23.30
CA GLN A 67 14.31 -3.78 -23.98
C GLN A 67 15.37 -4.75 -24.51
N GLN A 68 15.67 -5.82 -23.76
CA GLN A 68 16.57 -6.88 -24.24
C GLN A 68 16.01 -7.62 -25.45
N LEU A 69 14.69 -7.89 -25.48
CA LEU A 69 14.04 -8.57 -26.60
C LEU A 69 14.03 -7.69 -27.87
N GLU A 70 13.83 -6.38 -27.75
CA GLU A 70 13.90 -5.46 -28.89
C GLU A 70 15.32 -5.31 -29.45
N ALA A 71 16.35 -5.46 -28.62
CA ALA A 71 17.75 -5.41 -29.05
C ALA A 71 18.24 -6.70 -29.75
N GLU A 72 17.49 -7.80 -29.64
CA GLU A 72 17.80 -9.09 -30.27
C GLU A 72 17.16 -9.29 -31.67
N VAL A 73 16.34 -8.35 -32.14
CA VAL A 73 15.68 -8.36 -33.47
C VAL A 73 16.40 -7.43 -34.45
#